data_AF-A0A7M1PXJ2-F1
#
_entry.id   AF-A0A7M1PXJ2-F1
#
_cell.length_a   1.000
_cell.length_b   1.000
_cell.length_c   1.000
_cell.angle_alpha   90.00
_cell.angle_beta   90.00
_cell.angle_gamma   90.00
#
_symmetry.space_group_name_H-M   'P 1'
#
loop_
_entity.id
_entity.type
_entity.pdbx_description
1 polymer ?
#
loop_
_entity_poly.entity_id
_entity_poly.type
_entity_poly.pdbx_seq_one_letter_code
_entity_poly.pdbx_strand_id
1 'polypeptide(L)'
;MIVLNIQQAINYIEEHIYEELKPSDIAKQVYMSSYYFQKLFSLLCSCTLGEYIRNRRLTLAKDEILYSDKKIIDIAVRYGYNTAEGFTRAFYRFYGVTPLAARKRKCKLESFAKISVQSLLEGELGKMKDLSKRGYSVQDNGAIYYTKDMDKTSKWFEDVLGWYAGIDARNEEGIATYGCVLPFPGELVHMQVADFNGFHMSYGEPAKRAVLFTNVIGIDKLYSYVKENGWQGITKVKEQPWGGKTCEVTTIDGSIITFCEQM
;
A
#
# COMPACT_ATOMS: atom_id res chain seq x y z
N MET A 1 8.88 -8.09 0.11
CA MET A 1 10.33 -8.24 -0.16
C MET A 1 11.08 -6.90 -0.02
N ILE A 2 10.83 -5.87 -0.84
CA ILE A 2 11.53 -4.56 -0.75
C ILE A 2 11.30 -3.83 0.60
N VAL A 3 10.06 -3.90 1.12
CA VAL A 3 9.65 -3.31 2.40
C VAL A 3 10.44 -3.86 3.58
N LEU A 4 10.66 -5.19 3.59
CA LEU A 4 11.39 -5.88 4.65
C LEU A 4 12.87 -5.46 4.66
N ASN A 5 13.46 -5.26 3.49
CA ASN A 5 14.86 -4.86 3.36
C ASN A 5 15.09 -3.45 3.93
N ILE A 6 14.21 -2.48 3.65
CA ILE A 6 14.37 -1.12 4.21
C ILE A 6 14.15 -1.10 5.72
N GLN A 7 13.21 -1.90 6.24
CA GLN A 7 13.02 -2.03 7.67
C GLN A 7 14.25 -2.63 8.36
N GLN A 8 14.92 -3.60 7.73
CA GLN A 8 16.19 -4.17 8.21
C GLN A 8 17.32 -3.13 8.22
N ALA A 9 17.45 -2.31 7.18
CA ALA A 9 18.43 -1.22 7.17
C ALA A 9 18.19 -0.20 8.29
N ILE A 10 16.92 0.17 8.55
CA ILE A 10 16.55 1.05 9.66
C ILE A 10 16.95 0.42 10.99
N ASN A 11 16.70 -0.88 11.19
CA ASN A 11 17.10 -1.57 12.42
C ASN A 11 18.62 -1.55 12.60
N TYR A 12 19.39 -1.85 11.55
CA TYR A 12 20.85 -1.78 11.57
C TYR A 12 21.36 -0.39 11.96
N ILE A 13 20.77 0.67 11.39
CA ILE A 13 21.13 2.06 11.71
C ILE A 13 20.87 2.37 13.19
N GLU A 14 19.72 1.96 13.73
CA GLU A 14 19.36 2.22 15.13
C GLU A 14 20.28 1.46 16.09
N GLU A 15 20.69 0.24 15.75
CA GLU A 15 21.62 -0.57 16.54
C GLU A 15 23.03 0.05 16.57
N HIS A 16 23.47 0.64 15.45
CA HIS A 16 24.81 1.22 15.29
C HIS A 16 24.79 2.77 15.35
N ILE A 17 23.78 3.35 15.99
CA ILE A 17 23.50 4.80 15.90
C ILE A 17 24.63 5.68 16.47
N TYR A 18 25.49 5.13 17.33
CA TYR A 18 26.63 5.81 17.96
C TYR A 18 27.93 5.71 17.15
N GLU A 19 27.94 4.94 16.07
CA GLU A 19 29.15 4.63 15.29
C GLU A 19 29.27 5.49 14.03
N GLU A 20 30.41 5.40 13.33
CA GLU A 20 30.54 6.02 12.01
C GLU A 20 29.73 5.22 10.98
N LEU A 21 28.54 5.72 10.64
CA LEU A 21 27.65 5.09 9.66
C LEU A 21 27.93 5.61 8.25
N LYS A 22 28.53 4.77 7.41
CA LYS A 22 28.69 5.05 5.97
C LYS A 22 27.51 4.47 5.18
N PRO A 23 26.90 5.23 4.24
CA PRO A 23 25.79 4.73 3.44
C PRO A 23 26.10 3.44 2.67
N SER A 24 27.35 3.25 2.26
CA SER A 24 27.81 2.03 1.59
C SER A 24 27.72 0.78 2.46
N ASP A 25 27.95 0.91 3.77
CA ASP A 25 27.99 -0.24 4.67
C ASP A 25 26.58 -0.66 5.07
N ILE A 26 25.68 0.31 5.23
CA ILE A 26 24.24 0.05 5.44
C ILE A 26 23.65 -0.64 4.19
N ALA A 27 23.98 -0.16 2.99
CA ALA A 27 23.45 -0.72 1.74
C ALA A 27 23.88 -2.18 1.52
N LYS A 28 25.09 -2.57 1.96
CA LYS A 28 25.56 -3.96 1.90
C LYS A 28 24.69 -4.91 2.75
N GLN A 29 24.17 -4.46 3.89
CA GLN A 29 23.30 -5.28 4.76
C GLN A 29 22.01 -5.71 4.07
N VAL A 30 21.58 -4.95 3.07
CA VAL A 30 20.35 -5.19 2.30
C VAL A 30 20.62 -5.61 0.86
N TYR A 31 21.87 -5.97 0.56
CA TYR A 31 22.32 -6.42 -0.76
C TYR A 31 22.01 -5.41 -1.89
N MET A 32 22.13 -4.12 -1.60
CA MET A 32 21.89 -3.03 -2.57
C MET A 32 23.15 -2.21 -2.82
N SER A 33 23.21 -1.56 -3.98
CA SER A 33 24.19 -0.49 -4.19
C SER A 33 23.86 0.71 -3.29
N SER A 34 24.90 1.40 -2.81
CA SER A 34 24.76 2.59 -1.96
C SER A 34 23.86 3.66 -2.58
N TYR A 35 24.00 3.87 -3.89
CA TYR A 35 23.17 4.82 -4.64
C TYR A 35 21.69 4.41 -4.63
N TYR A 36 21.38 3.16 -5.00
CA TYR A 36 20.00 2.68 -5.07
C TYR A 36 19.34 2.68 -3.69
N PHE A 37 20.06 2.22 -2.67
CA PHE A 37 19.57 2.22 -1.29
C PHE A 37 19.22 3.62 -0.79
N GLN A 38 20.12 4.60 -0.92
CA GLN A 38 19.85 5.96 -0.47
C GLN A 38 18.66 6.59 -1.20
N LYS A 39 18.54 6.34 -2.50
CA LYS A 39 17.41 6.80 -3.32
C LYS A 39 16.09 6.19 -2.85
N LEU A 40 16.07 4.87 -2.65
CA LEU A 40 14.89 4.14 -2.19
C LEU A 40 14.49 4.53 -0.76
N PHE A 41 15.47 4.65 0.14
CA PHE A 41 15.26 5.09 1.52
C PHE A 41 14.60 6.47 1.56
N SER A 42 15.17 7.43 0.82
CA SER A 42 14.66 8.81 0.80
C SER A 42 13.24 8.90 0.25
N LEU A 43 12.93 8.06 -0.75
CA LEU A 43 11.62 7.98 -1.37
C LEU A 43 10.55 7.45 -0.40
N LEU A 44 10.89 6.42 0.38
CA LEU A 44 9.95 5.78 1.29
C LEU A 44 9.80 6.55 2.62
N CYS A 45 10.91 7.06 3.15
CA CYS A 45 10.97 7.67 4.48
C CYS A 45 10.72 9.18 4.47
N SER A 46 10.49 9.76 3.28
CA SER A 46 10.30 11.21 3.06
C SER A 46 11.37 12.10 3.70
N CYS A 47 12.57 11.56 3.91
CA CYS A 47 13.77 12.26 4.41
C CYS A 47 15.02 11.51 3.96
N THR A 48 16.13 12.21 3.80
CA THR A 48 17.38 11.55 3.40
C THR A 48 17.92 10.66 4.51
N LEU A 49 18.72 9.65 4.15
CA LEU A 49 19.38 8.77 5.11
C LEU A 49 20.18 9.56 6.16
N GLY A 50 20.91 10.59 5.74
CA GLY A 50 21.69 11.44 6.65
C GLY A 50 20.82 12.28 7.58
N GLU A 51 19.67 12.77 7.12
CA GLU A 51 18.70 13.48 7.95
C GLU A 51 18.08 12.56 9.00
N TYR A 52 17.71 11.33 8.60
CA TYR A 52 17.19 10.33 9.52
C TYR A 52 18.18 10.07 10.66
N ILE A 53 19.43 9.70 10.34
CA ILE A 53 20.48 9.42 11.32
C ILE A 53 20.69 10.62 12.24
N ARG A 54 20.79 11.83 11.69
CA ARG A 54 20.98 13.06 12.45
C ARG A 54 19.83 13.34 13.42
N ASN A 55 18.58 13.24 12.96
CA ASN A 55 17.40 13.53 13.77
C ASN A 55 17.22 12.50 14.89
N ARG A 56 17.52 11.22 14.62
CA ARG A 56 17.55 10.16 15.63
C ARG A 56 18.62 10.40 16.68
N ARG A 57 19.85 10.76 16.27
CA ARG A 57 20.93 11.14 17.20
C ARG A 57 20.57 12.33 18.09
N LEU A 58 20.00 13.40 17.52
CA LEU A 58 19.55 14.56 18.30
C LEU A 58 18.40 14.21 19.26
N THR A 59 17.55 13.26 18.89
CA THR A 59 16.47 12.74 19.76
C THR A 59 17.04 11.99 20.96
N LEU A 60 18.01 11.11 20.75
CA LEU A 60 18.65 10.38 21.84
C LEU A 60 19.52 11.32 22.72
N ALA A 61 20.24 12.25 22.10
CA ALA A 61 21.06 13.23 22.80
C ALA A 61 20.23 14.13 23.72
N LYS A 62 19.02 14.51 23.29
CA LYS A 62 18.06 15.24 24.13
C LYS A 62 17.84 14.53 25.46
N ASP A 63 17.57 13.23 25.44
CA ASP A 63 17.25 12.49 26.66
C ASP A 63 18.46 12.49 27.62
N GLU A 64 19.68 12.29 27.11
CA GLU A 64 20.89 12.44 27.94
C GLU A 64 21.08 13.85 28.48
N ILE A 65 20.74 14.88 27.71
CA ILE A 65 20.84 16.29 28.13
C ILE A 65 19.85 16.60 29.26
N LEU A 66 18.62 16.07 29.17
CA LEU A 66 17.56 16.32 30.13
C LEU A 66 17.72 15.51 31.40
N TYR A 67 18.27 14.29 31.33
CA TYR A 67 18.26 13.34 32.45
C TYR A 67 19.65 13.00 33.01
N SER A 68 20.72 13.63 32.53
CA SER A 68 22.08 13.45 33.08
C SER A 68 22.85 14.77 33.24
N ASP A 69 23.89 14.74 34.07
CA ASP A 69 24.79 15.87 34.31
C ASP A 69 26.06 15.87 33.44
N LYS A 70 26.13 14.99 32.43
CA LYS A 70 27.27 14.91 31.50
C LYS A 70 27.53 16.25 30.81
N LYS A 71 28.79 16.56 30.48
CA LYS A 71 29.12 17.79 29.76
C LYS A 71 28.54 17.74 28.35
N ILE A 72 28.07 18.88 27.84
CA ILE A 72 27.45 18.96 26.50
C ILE A 72 28.41 18.49 25.40
N ILE A 73 29.71 18.74 25.55
CA ILE A 73 30.72 18.28 24.61
C ILE A 73 30.87 16.76 24.59
N ASP A 74 30.79 16.09 25.75
CA ASP A 74 30.89 14.63 25.83
C ASP A 74 29.68 13.98 25.16
N ILE A 75 28.48 14.55 25.37
CA ILE A 75 27.25 14.13 24.67
C ILE A 75 27.40 14.38 23.16
N ALA A 76 27.88 15.56 22.75
CA ALA A 76 28.07 15.88 21.33
C ALA A 76 28.97 14.86 20.63
N VAL A 77 30.13 14.55 21.22
CA VAL A 77 31.08 13.56 20.67
C VAL A 77 30.45 12.18 20.58
N ARG A 78 29.73 11.74 21.63
CA ARG A 78 29.02 10.45 21.64
C ARG A 78 28.04 10.31 20.48
N TYR A 79 27.41 11.40 20.07
CA TYR A 79 26.44 11.42 18.97
C TYR A 79 27.08 11.86 17.63
N GLY A 80 28.40 11.74 17.50
CA GLY A 80 29.12 11.91 16.24
C GLY A 80 29.37 13.36 15.82
N TYR A 81 29.39 14.30 16.77
CA TYR A 81 29.76 15.69 16.53
C TYR A 81 31.16 15.99 17.06
N ASN A 82 32.02 16.55 16.21
CA ASN A 82 33.41 16.86 16.57
C ASN A 82 33.55 18.13 17.43
N THR A 83 32.53 19.00 17.49
CA THR A 83 32.56 20.24 18.28
C THR A 83 31.24 20.53 18.97
N ALA A 84 31.31 21.13 20.16
CA ALA A 84 30.13 21.55 20.93
C ALA A 84 29.28 22.60 20.19
N GLU A 85 29.93 23.48 19.43
CA GLU A 85 29.28 24.51 18.62
C GLU A 85 28.52 23.91 17.43
N GLY A 86 29.11 22.91 16.75
CA GLY A 86 28.46 22.18 15.69
C GLY A 86 27.20 21.47 16.18
N PHE A 87 27.31 20.78 17.32
CA PHE A 87 26.17 20.14 17.98
C PHE A 87 25.10 21.14 18.41
N THR A 88 25.48 22.23 19.07
CA THR A 88 24.54 23.25 19.55
C THR A 88 23.75 23.87 18.40
N ARG A 89 24.40 24.15 17.26
CA ARG A 89 23.69 24.64 16.07
C ARG A 89 22.71 23.62 15.51
N ALA A 90 23.09 22.34 15.42
CA ALA A 90 22.21 21.29 14.93
C ALA A 90 21.02 21.07 15.88
N PHE A 91 21.27 21.02 17.19
CA PHE A 91 20.25 20.87 18.22
C PHE A 91 19.29 22.07 18.23
N TYR A 92 19.80 23.30 18.12
CA TYR A 92 18.97 24.49 18.03
C TYR A 92 18.11 24.50 16.75
N ARG A 93 18.67 24.11 15.60
CA ARG A 93 17.90 23.99 14.35
C ARG A 93 16.77 22.97 14.45
N PHE A 94 16.99 21.90 15.22
CA PHE A 94 16.02 20.82 15.37
C PHE A 94 14.95 21.11 16.43
N TYR A 95 15.32 21.74 17.56
CA TYR A 95 14.43 21.95 18.72
C TYR A 95 14.06 23.40 19.03
N GLY A 96 14.68 24.38 18.35
CA GLY A 96 14.47 25.81 18.61
C GLY A 96 15.08 26.33 19.92
N VAL A 97 15.81 25.49 20.66
CA VAL A 97 16.46 25.86 21.93
C VAL A 97 17.87 25.29 22.01
N THR A 98 18.74 25.89 22.81
CA THR A 98 20.10 25.36 23.02
C THR A 98 20.09 24.19 24.01
N PRO A 99 21.06 23.27 23.95
CA PRO A 99 21.19 22.15 24.90
C PRO A 99 21.18 22.59 26.37
N LEU A 100 21.92 23.65 26.70
CA LEU A 100 22.00 24.20 28.06
C LEU A 100 20.64 24.77 28.52
N ALA A 101 19.94 25.49 27.65
CA ALA A 101 18.63 26.02 27.95
C ALA A 101 17.61 24.89 28.17
N ALA A 102 17.64 23.85 27.31
CA ALA A 102 16.80 22.67 27.44
C ALA A 102 17.00 21.97 28.79
N ARG A 103 18.25 21.76 29.22
CA ARG A 103 18.58 21.16 30.52
C ARG A 103 18.09 22.01 31.69
N LYS A 104 18.43 23.30 31.70
CA LYS A 104 18.11 24.21 32.81
C LYS A 104 16.60 24.34 33.04
N ARG A 105 15.83 24.38 31.94
CA ARG A 105 14.38 24.59 31.97
C ARG A 105 13.58 23.28 31.96
N LYS A 106 14.24 22.12 31.84
CA LYS A 106 13.60 20.81 31.63
C LYS A 106 12.52 20.88 30.54
N CYS A 107 12.89 21.45 29.40
CA CYS A 107 11.95 21.66 28.29
C CYS A 107 11.34 20.33 27.85
N LYS A 108 10.02 20.34 27.60
CA LYS A 108 9.38 19.28 26.83
C LYS A 108 9.75 19.49 25.36
N LEU A 109 10.58 18.60 24.82
CA LEU A 109 11.01 18.63 23.43
C LEU A 109 10.50 17.35 22.75
N GLU A 110 9.96 17.51 21.55
CA GLU A 110 9.40 16.40 20.76
C GLU A 110 10.47 15.36 20.40
N SER A 111 10.07 14.17 19.99
CA SER A 111 11.00 13.11 19.59
C SER A 111 10.80 12.82 18.12
N PHE A 112 11.88 12.74 17.36
CA PHE A 112 11.81 12.11 16.04
C PHE A 112 11.70 10.60 16.25
N ALA A 113 10.52 10.03 16.08
CA ALA A 113 10.30 8.60 16.31
C ALA A 113 11.14 7.74 15.35
N LYS A 114 11.44 6.52 15.78
CA LYS A 114 12.01 5.50 14.89
C LYS A 114 11.00 5.27 13.75
N ILE A 115 11.48 5.31 12.51
CA ILE A 115 10.61 5.07 11.36
C ILE A 115 10.21 3.59 11.31
N SER A 116 8.92 3.37 11.06
CA SER A 116 8.38 2.06 10.68
C SER A 116 7.95 2.13 9.21
N VAL A 117 8.52 1.26 8.38
CA VAL A 117 8.21 1.23 6.95
C VAL A 117 6.75 0.84 6.72
N GLN A 118 6.20 -0.05 7.56
CA GLN A 118 4.81 -0.47 7.46
C GLN A 118 3.84 0.74 7.51
N SER A 119 4.04 1.63 8.49
CA SER A 119 3.22 2.83 8.62
C SER A 119 3.41 3.86 7.49
N LEU A 120 4.57 3.85 6.81
CA LEU A 120 4.81 4.76 5.67
C LEU A 120 4.12 4.28 4.39
N LEU A 121 3.99 2.96 4.20
CA LEU A 121 3.31 2.37 3.05
C LEU A 121 1.81 2.65 3.08
N GLU A 122 1.22 2.62 4.27
CA GLU A 122 -0.17 2.99 4.52
C GLU A 122 -0.41 4.50 4.30
N GLY A 123 0.65 5.31 4.23
CA GLY A 123 0.60 6.77 4.00
C GLY A 123 1.18 7.23 2.65
N GLU A 124 2.44 7.68 2.66
CA GLU A 124 3.11 8.42 1.57
C GLU A 124 3.22 7.64 0.24
N LEU A 125 3.31 6.31 0.28
CA LEU A 125 3.34 5.50 -0.95
C LEU A 125 2.01 5.58 -1.72
N GLY A 126 0.89 5.75 -1.01
CA GLY A 126 -0.41 6.03 -1.63
C GLY A 126 -0.39 7.29 -2.49
N LYS A 127 0.38 8.31 -2.07
CA LYS A 127 0.57 9.57 -2.82
C LYS A 127 1.48 9.42 -4.04
N MET A 128 2.35 8.40 -4.11
CA MET A 128 3.20 8.15 -5.29
C MET A 128 2.51 7.40 -6.42
N LYS A 129 1.41 6.69 -6.14
CA LYS A 129 0.52 6.14 -7.17
C LYS A 129 -0.29 7.21 -7.88
N ASP A 130 -0.31 8.43 -7.34
CA ASP A 130 -0.92 9.60 -7.97
C ASP A 130 -0.07 10.07 -9.15
N LEU A 131 -0.38 9.54 -10.33
CA LEU A 131 0.27 9.92 -11.58
C LEU A 131 -0.31 11.21 -12.17
N SER A 132 -1.32 11.85 -11.54
CA SER A 132 -2.03 13.04 -12.07
C SER A 132 -1.10 14.15 -12.57
N LYS A 133 0.06 14.34 -11.91
CA LYS A 133 1.10 15.31 -12.31
C LYS A 133 1.73 15.05 -13.69
N ARG A 134 1.56 13.85 -14.25
CA ARG A 134 2.05 13.43 -15.59
C ARG A 134 0.98 13.51 -16.68
N GLY A 135 -0.19 14.06 -16.37
CA GLY A 135 -1.31 14.18 -17.31
C GLY A 135 -2.14 12.91 -17.45
N TYR A 136 -1.88 11.86 -16.66
CA TYR A 136 -2.73 10.66 -16.58
C TYR A 136 -2.68 10.06 -15.18
N SER A 137 -3.75 9.42 -14.74
CA SER A 137 -3.78 8.58 -13.54
C SER A 137 -4.03 7.13 -13.96
N VAL A 138 -3.39 6.17 -13.30
CA VAL A 138 -3.82 4.76 -13.42
C VAL A 138 -4.93 4.61 -12.41
N GLN A 139 -6.16 4.51 -12.92
CA GLN A 139 -7.35 4.46 -12.08
C GLN A 139 -7.57 3.04 -11.52
N ASP A 140 -7.18 2.00 -12.26
CA ASP A 140 -7.39 0.62 -11.86
C ASP A 140 -6.44 -0.38 -12.57
N ASN A 141 -6.26 -1.56 -11.97
CA ASN A 141 -5.62 -2.74 -12.54
C ASN A 141 -6.49 -3.96 -12.22
N GLY A 142 -7.66 -4.04 -12.86
CA GLY A 142 -8.61 -5.14 -12.71
C GLY A 142 -8.45 -6.22 -13.78
N ALA A 143 -8.93 -7.43 -13.49
CA ALA A 143 -9.16 -8.44 -14.53
C ALA A 143 -10.15 -7.87 -15.58
N ILE A 144 -9.93 -8.19 -16.85
CA ILE A 144 -10.85 -7.79 -17.94
C ILE A 144 -11.63 -9.01 -18.41
N TYR A 145 -12.95 -8.94 -18.27
CA TYR A 145 -13.91 -9.88 -18.82
C TYR A 145 -14.27 -9.46 -20.25
N TYR A 146 -14.01 -10.32 -21.23
CA TYR A 146 -14.33 -10.06 -22.64
C TYR A 146 -15.64 -10.73 -23.05
N THR A 147 -16.52 -9.99 -23.71
CA THR A 147 -17.78 -10.52 -24.27
C THR A 147 -18.10 -9.89 -25.61
N LYS A 148 -18.83 -10.62 -26.46
CA LYS A 148 -19.32 -10.11 -27.75
C LYS A 148 -20.57 -9.26 -27.63
N ASP A 149 -21.30 -9.39 -26.52
CA ASP A 149 -22.57 -8.70 -26.31
C ASP A 149 -22.62 -8.23 -24.86
N MET A 150 -22.07 -7.02 -24.63
CA MET A 150 -21.98 -6.46 -23.29
C MET A 150 -23.36 -6.10 -22.72
N ASP A 151 -24.35 -5.76 -23.54
CA ASP A 151 -25.70 -5.43 -23.07
C ASP A 151 -26.36 -6.67 -22.46
N LYS A 152 -26.34 -7.78 -23.19
CA LYS A 152 -26.85 -9.06 -22.71
C LYS A 152 -26.06 -9.58 -21.51
N THR A 153 -24.74 -9.40 -21.53
CA THR A 153 -23.86 -9.85 -20.45
C THR A 153 -24.07 -9.03 -19.17
N SER A 154 -24.25 -7.71 -19.28
CA SER A 154 -24.54 -6.83 -18.14
C SER A 154 -25.82 -7.26 -17.43
N LYS A 155 -26.88 -7.46 -18.21
CA LYS A 155 -28.15 -7.96 -17.69
C LYS A 155 -28.02 -9.32 -17.03
N TRP A 156 -27.18 -10.20 -17.57
CA TRP A 156 -26.89 -11.49 -16.95
C TRP A 156 -26.23 -11.33 -15.58
N PHE A 157 -25.27 -10.42 -15.42
CA PHE A 157 -24.66 -10.16 -14.11
C PHE A 157 -25.67 -9.68 -13.08
N GLU A 158 -26.59 -8.80 -13.48
CA GLU A 158 -27.66 -8.28 -12.62
C GLU A 158 -28.67 -9.38 -12.26
N ASP A 159 -29.23 -10.05 -13.27
CA ASP A 159 -30.30 -11.03 -13.10
C ASP A 159 -29.80 -12.29 -12.37
N VAL A 160 -28.56 -12.71 -12.61
CA VAL A 160 -28.04 -14.00 -12.10
C VAL A 160 -27.22 -13.82 -10.84
N LEU A 161 -26.25 -12.90 -10.83
CA LEU A 161 -25.35 -12.70 -9.69
C LEU A 161 -25.80 -11.58 -8.75
N GLY A 162 -26.80 -10.77 -9.13
CA GLY A 162 -27.22 -9.60 -8.35
C GLY A 162 -26.17 -8.49 -8.36
N TRP A 163 -25.23 -8.52 -9.31
CA TRP A 163 -24.14 -7.55 -9.41
C TRP A 163 -24.54 -6.45 -10.37
N TYR A 164 -24.18 -5.22 -10.03
CA TYR A 164 -24.49 -4.04 -10.83
C TYR A 164 -23.50 -3.97 -11.99
N ALA A 165 -24.02 -3.95 -13.22
CA ALA A 165 -23.21 -3.90 -14.42
C ALA A 165 -23.47 -2.60 -15.20
N GLY A 166 -22.48 -1.72 -15.22
CA GLY A 166 -22.54 -0.46 -15.96
C GLY A 166 -21.86 -0.56 -17.32
N ILE A 167 -22.48 0.04 -18.34
CA ILE A 167 -21.84 0.30 -19.64
C ILE A 167 -21.34 1.75 -19.65
N ASP A 168 -20.02 1.91 -19.69
CA ASP A 168 -19.37 3.23 -19.60
C ASP A 168 -19.00 3.79 -20.98
N ALA A 169 -18.88 2.94 -22.00
CA ALA A 169 -18.58 3.38 -23.36
C ALA A 169 -19.28 2.56 -24.46
N ARG A 170 -19.62 3.25 -25.55
CA ARG A 170 -20.13 2.69 -26.81
C ARG A 170 -19.34 3.27 -27.99
N ASN A 171 -19.19 2.52 -29.07
CA ASN A 171 -18.60 3.02 -30.32
C ASN A 171 -19.61 3.88 -31.11
N GLU A 172 -19.20 4.40 -32.27
CA GLU A 172 -20.04 5.24 -33.15
C GLU A 172 -21.30 4.53 -33.65
N GLU A 173 -21.28 3.19 -33.71
CA GLU A 173 -22.42 2.34 -34.12
C GLU A 173 -23.37 2.03 -32.95
N GLY A 174 -23.08 2.52 -31.74
CA GLY A 174 -23.88 2.27 -30.53
C GLY A 174 -23.59 0.92 -29.84
N ILE A 175 -22.60 0.17 -30.31
CA ILE A 175 -22.18 -1.10 -29.71
C ILE A 175 -21.41 -0.80 -28.43
N ALA A 176 -21.81 -1.42 -27.31
CA ALA A 176 -21.09 -1.34 -26.04
C ALA A 176 -19.67 -1.90 -26.15
N THR A 177 -18.69 -1.12 -25.71
CA THR A 177 -17.26 -1.43 -25.85
C THR A 177 -16.54 -1.55 -24.52
N TYR A 178 -16.99 -0.86 -23.48
CA TYR A 178 -16.37 -0.90 -22.15
C TYR A 178 -17.39 -0.62 -21.04
N GLY A 179 -17.14 -1.20 -19.87
CA GLY A 179 -17.98 -1.07 -18.68
C GLY A 179 -17.33 -1.74 -17.47
N CYS A 180 -18.04 -1.72 -16.33
CA CYS A 180 -17.60 -2.34 -15.09
C CYS A 180 -18.73 -3.16 -14.46
N VAL A 181 -18.36 -4.22 -13.73
CA VAL A 181 -19.29 -5.02 -12.95
C VAL A 181 -18.87 -4.98 -11.48
N LEU A 182 -19.80 -4.61 -10.60
CA LEU A 182 -19.56 -4.34 -9.18
C LEU A 182 -20.61 -5.03 -8.30
N PRO A 183 -20.26 -5.44 -7.07
CA PRO A 183 -21.22 -6.01 -6.12
C PRO A 183 -22.16 -4.96 -5.48
N PHE A 184 -22.03 -3.69 -5.85
CA PHE A 184 -22.84 -2.56 -5.38
C PHE A 184 -22.97 -1.51 -6.49
N PRO A 185 -23.91 -0.54 -6.38
CA PRO A 185 -24.12 0.49 -7.42
C PRO A 185 -22.83 1.25 -7.77
N GLY A 186 -22.50 1.33 -9.05
CA GLY A 186 -21.22 1.89 -9.52
C GLY A 186 -21.00 3.36 -9.15
N GLU A 187 -22.08 4.10 -8.95
CA GLU A 187 -22.05 5.50 -8.50
C GLU A 187 -21.30 5.66 -7.17
N LEU A 188 -21.31 4.65 -6.29
CA LEU A 188 -20.59 4.69 -5.02
C LEU A 188 -19.07 4.71 -5.22
N VAL A 189 -18.54 4.07 -6.27
CA VAL A 189 -17.11 4.16 -6.62
C VAL A 189 -16.81 5.57 -7.16
N HIS A 190 -17.63 6.08 -8.07
CA HIS A 190 -17.44 7.41 -8.65
C HIS A 190 -17.49 8.53 -7.60
N MET A 191 -18.31 8.37 -6.56
CA MET A 191 -18.42 9.29 -5.43
C MET A 191 -17.31 9.10 -4.38
N GLN A 192 -16.38 8.17 -4.58
CA GLN A 192 -15.32 7.80 -3.62
C GLN A 192 -15.87 7.35 -2.25
N VAL A 193 -17.09 6.77 -2.26
CA VAL A 193 -17.75 6.24 -1.06
C VAL A 193 -17.32 4.79 -0.80
N ALA A 194 -16.99 4.05 -1.86
CA ALA A 194 -16.48 2.68 -1.79
C ALA A 194 -15.29 2.50 -2.75
N ASP A 195 -14.31 1.68 -2.33
CA ASP A 195 -13.21 1.29 -3.21
C ASP A 195 -13.70 0.35 -4.32
N PHE A 196 -13.07 0.40 -5.49
CA PHE A 196 -13.37 -0.54 -6.56
C PHE A 196 -12.98 -1.96 -6.14
N ASN A 197 -13.96 -2.86 -6.12
CA ASN A 197 -13.78 -4.28 -5.81
C ASN A 197 -14.46 -5.20 -6.85
N GLY A 198 -14.71 -4.65 -8.03
CA GLY A 198 -15.32 -5.32 -9.18
C GLY A 198 -14.29 -5.79 -10.20
N PHE A 199 -14.70 -5.83 -11.46
CA PHE A 199 -13.82 -6.07 -12.59
C PHE A 199 -14.29 -5.31 -13.82
N HIS A 200 -13.39 -5.11 -14.78
CA HIS A 200 -13.71 -4.44 -16.03
C HIS A 200 -14.32 -5.42 -17.01
N MET A 201 -15.28 -4.94 -17.79
CA MET A 201 -15.87 -5.65 -18.91
C MET A 201 -15.54 -4.91 -20.21
N SER A 202 -15.17 -5.64 -21.25
CA SER A 202 -14.82 -5.07 -22.55
C SER A 202 -15.43 -5.90 -23.67
N TYR A 203 -15.74 -5.23 -24.78
CA TYR A 203 -16.08 -5.94 -26.01
C TYR A 203 -14.88 -6.77 -26.48
N GLY A 204 -15.11 -8.03 -26.85
CA GLY A 204 -14.07 -8.92 -27.37
C GLY A 204 -14.44 -10.40 -27.35
N GLU A 205 -13.47 -11.26 -27.71
CA GLU A 205 -13.66 -12.71 -27.69
C GLU A 205 -13.59 -13.26 -26.25
N PRO A 206 -14.64 -13.93 -25.76
CA PRO A 206 -14.63 -14.55 -24.45
C PRO A 206 -13.58 -15.66 -24.37
N ALA A 207 -12.85 -15.71 -23.26
CA ALA A 207 -11.96 -16.83 -23.00
C ALA A 207 -12.77 -17.97 -22.35
N LYS A 208 -12.77 -19.16 -22.97
CA LYS A 208 -13.43 -20.37 -22.45
C LYS A 208 -12.62 -21.04 -21.33
N ARG A 209 -12.18 -20.25 -20.36
CA ARG A 209 -11.38 -20.67 -19.19
C ARG A 209 -11.77 -19.81 -17.99
N ALA A 210 -11.17 -20.08 -16.83
CA ALA A 210 -11.25 -19.17 -15.69
C ALA A 210 -10.72 -17.78 -16.08
N VAL A 211 -11.58 -16.77 -15.98
CA VAL A 211 -11.26 -15.36 -16.31
C VAL A 211 -11.29 -14.46 -15.08
N LEU A 212 -11.93 -14.91 -14.01
CA LEU A 212 -12.04 -14.18 -12.75
C LEU A 212 -11.90 -15.15 -11.57
N PHE A 213 -11.16 -14.74 -10.56
CA PHE A 213 -11.05 -15.41 -9.27
C PHE A 213 -11.36 -14.37 -8.18
N THR A 214 -12.42 -14.57 -7.42
CA THR A 214 -12.92 -13.57 -6.47
C THR A 214 -13.31 -14.19 -5.13
N ASN A 215 -13.09 -13.43 -4.05
CA ASN A 215 -13.39 -13.86 -2.68
C ASN A 215 -14.81 -13.45 -2.28
N VAL A 216 -15.53 -14.31 -1.58
CA VAL A 216 -16.89 -14.08 -1.10
C VAL A 216 -17.05 -14.55 0.35
N ILE A 217 -17.97 -13.91 1.06
CA ILE A 217 -18.43 -14.33 2.39
C ILE A 217 -19.85 -14.87 2.24
N GLY A 218 -20.08 -16.09 2.70
CA GLY A 218 -21.34 -16.84 2.55
C GLY A 218 -21.47 -17.55 1.20
N ILE A 219 -20.47 -18.34 0.79
CA ILE A 219 -20.48 -19.00 -0.54
C ILE A 219 -21.68 -19.94 -0.77
N ASP A 220 -22.19 -20.56 0.29
CA ASP A 220 -23.39 -21.42 0.24
C ASP A 220 -24.66 -20.59 -0.06
N LYS A 221 -24.72 -19.34 0.40
CA LYS A 221 -25.81 -18.41 0.08
C LYS A 221 -25.72 -17.92 -1.35
N LEU A 222 -24.51 -17.59 -1.83
CA LEU A 222 -24.27 -17.27 -3.24
C LEU A 222 -24.76 -18.43 -4.14
N TYR A 223 -24.39 -19.67 -3.79
CA TYR A 223 -24.85 -20.85 -4.54
C TYR A 223 -26.38 -20.92 -4.64
N SER A 224 -27.06 -20.76 -3.50
CA SER A 224 -28.52 -20.82 -3.44
C SER A 224 -29.17 -19.68 -4.24
N TYR A 225 -28.66 -18.46 -4.10
CA TYR A 225 -29.13 -17.27 -4.81
C TYR A 225 -29.06 -17.43 -6.34
N VAL A 226 -27.92 -17.90 -6.86
CA VAL A 226 -27.74 -18.11 -8.30
C VAL A 226 -28.72 -19.15 -8.85
N LYS A 227 -29.01 -20.20 -8.06
CA LYS A 227 -29.98 -21.24 -8.42
C LYS A 227 -31.43 -20.73 -8.37
N GLU A 228 -31.77 -19.94 -7.36
CA GLU A 228 -33.08 -19.30 -7.20
C GLU A 228 -33.38 -18.35 -8.36
N ASN A 229 -32.37 -17.65 -8.89
CA ASN A 229 -32.47 -16.85 -10.12
C ASN A 229 -32.51 -17.69 -11.41
N GLY A 230 -32.64 -19.03 -11.30
CA GLY A 230 -32.85 -19.94 -12.42
C GLY A 230 -31.59 -20.36 -13.17
N TRP A 231 -30.41 -19.87 -12.80
CA TRP A 231 -29.17 -20.19 -13.51
C TRP A 231 -28.63 -21.57 -13.10
N GLN A 232 -28.49 -22.46 -14.10
CA GLN A 232 -28.01 -23.82 -13.86
C GLN A 232 -26.49 -23.96 -13.97
N GLY A 233 -25.81 -22.98 -14.55
CA GLY A 233 -24.36 -23.00 -14.82
C GLY A 233 -23.46 -22.78 -13.60
N ILE A 234 -23.94 -23.03 -12.38
CA ILE A 234 -23.16 -22.95 -11.16
C ILE A 234 -22.83 -24.35 -10.62
N THR A 235 -21.55 -24.58 -10.31
CA THR A 235 -21.11 -25.84 -9.70
C THR A 235 -21.46 -25.89 -8.21
N LYS A 236 -21.63 -27.10 -7.66
CA LYS A 236 -21.80 -27.26 -6.20
C LYS A 236 -20.57 -26.71 -5.48
N VAL A 237 -20.80 -26.13 -4.30
CA VAL A 237 -19.72 -25.71 -3.39
C VAL A 237 -18.86 -26.92 -3.02
N LYS A 238 -17.53 -26.77 -3.14
CA LYS A 238 -16.54 -27.80 -2.82
C LYS A 238 -15.56 -27.29 -1.78
N GLU A 239 -15.27 -28.11 -0.78
CA GLU A 239 -14.14 -27.87 0.12
C GLU A 239 -12.82 -28.07 -0.61
N GLN A 240 -11.81 -27.30 -0.21
CA GLN A 240 -10.49 -27.32 -0.80
C GLN A 240 -9.42 -27.78 0.21
N PRO A 241 -8.28 -28.33 -0.24
CA PRO A 241 -7.23 -28.82 0.66
C PRO A 241 -6.65 -27.77 1.62
N TRP A 242 -6.75 -26.49 1.27
CA TRP A 242 -6.33 -25.35 2.09
C TRP A 242 -7.40 -24.90 3.10
N GLY A 243 -8.50 -25.63 3.22
CA GLY A 243 -9.51 -25.48 4.26
C GLY A 243 -10.72 -24.62 3.90
N GLY A 244 -10.68 -23.79 2.85
CA GLY A 244 -11.86 -23.03 2.44
C GLY A 244 -12.66 -23.71 1.34
N LYS A 245 -13.53 -22.92 0.71
CA LYS A 245 -14.54 -23.41 -0.23
C LYS A 245 -14.43 -22.73 -1.58
N THR A 246 -14.84 -23.41 -2.65
CA THR A 246 -15.01 -22.80 -3.98
C THR A 246 -16.26 -23.26 -4.69
N CYS A 247 -16.77 -22.41 -5.56
CA CYS A 247 -17.73 -22.78 -6.62
C CYS A 247 -17.39 -21.99 -7.88
N GLU A 248 -17.88 -22.46 -9.02
CA GLU A 248 -17.64 -21.86 -10.32
C GLU A 248 -18.97 -21.54 -10.98
N VAL A 249 -19.08 -20.36 -11.57
CA VAL A 249 -20.20 -19.97 -12.41
C VAL A 249 -19.71 -19.89 -13.85
N THR A 250 -20.29 -20.72 -14.71
CA THR A 250 -20.19 -20.57 -16.16
C THR A 250 -21.11 -19.44 -16.59
N THR A 251 -20.53 -18.43 -17.21
CA THR A 251 -21.23 -17.24 -17.72
C THR A 251 -21.98 -17.56 -19.02
N ILE A 252 -22.81 -16.62 -19.47
CA ILE A 252 -23.64 -16.78 -20.68
C ILE A 252 -22.85 -17.04 -21.98
N ASP A 253 -21.58 -16.67 -22.01
CA ASP A 253 -20.66 -16.85 -23.14
C ASP A 253 -19.67 -18.02 -22.94
N GLY A 254 -19.79 -18.76 -21.84
CA GLY A 254 -18.97 -19.92 -21.53
C GLY A 254 -17.63 -19.62 -20.84
N SER A 255 -17.37 -18.36 -20.47
CA SER A 255 -16.30 -18.04 -19.52
C SER A 255 -16.60 -18.58 -18.12
N ILE A 256 -15.56 -18.72 -17.30
CA ILE A 256 -15.69 -19.26 -15.94
C ILE A 256 -15.26 -18.22 -14.91
N ILE A 257 -16.15 -17.94 -13.95
CA ILE A 257 -15.84 -17.16 -12.75
C ILE A 257 -15.70 -18.12 -11.58
N THR A 258 -14.54 -18.10 -10.93
CA THR A 258 -14.26 -18.89 -9.74
C THR A 258 -14.47 -18.03 -8.50
N PHE A 259 -15.38 -18.46 -7.63
CA PHE A 259 -15.60 -17.89 -6.31
C PHE A 259 -14.88 -18.72 -5.26
N CYS A 260 -14.25 -18.05 -4.29
CA CYS A 260 -13.65 -18.69 -3.14
C CYS A 260 -14.13 -18.04 -1.84
N GLU A 261 -14.17 -18.81 -0.76
CA GLU A 261 -14.36 -18.32 0.61
C GLU A 261 -13.23 -18.88 1.46
N GLN A 262 -12.48 -18.00 2.11
CA GLN A 262 -11.44 -18.36 3.08
C GLN A 262 -12.06 -18.50 4.47
N MET A 263 -11.61 -19.49 5.25
CA MET A 263 -11.98 -19.65 6.66
C MET A 263 -11.34 -18.59 7.55
#